data_AF-A0A382KL16-F1
#
_entry.id   AF-A0A382KL16-F1
#
_cell.length_a   1.000
_cell.length_b   1.000
_cell.length_c   1.000
_cell.angle_alpha   90.00
_cell.angle_beta   90.00
_cell.angle_gamma   90.00
#
_symmetry.space_group_name_H-M   'P 1'
#
loop_
_entity.id
_entity.type
_entity.pdbx_description
1 polymer ?
#
loop_
_entity_poly.entity_id
_entity_poly.type
_entity_poly.pdbx_seq_one_letter_code
_entity_poly.pdbx_strand_id
1 'polypeptide(L)'
;MPLALAFAKEFPTIGLDVDESRVAELLSEHDRNREVPEGEVATSSVTFTSDESCVADAEFIVVTVPTPVSEDHKPDLSSLESASSTIGTQLRRRSAGSSAPIIVFESTTYPGCTEGFCGPIIERESGLKSGEGFFLGYSPERTNFGDQAHTLETIVKVVSGQTPEIAAIVADVYGRIAKTGTHLTANIKTAE
;
A
#
# COMPACT_ATOMS: atom_id res chain seq x y z
N MET A 1 -7.02 6.32 -2.35
CA MET A 1 -7.01 7.65 -1.68
C MET A 1 -7.59 7.61 -0.26
N PRO A 2 -8.77 7.03 0.04
CA PRO A 2 -9.34 7.00 1.41
C PRO A 2 -8.39 6.42 2.47
N LEU A 3 -7.62 5.39 2.08
CA LEU A 3 -6.62 4.77 2.94
C LEU A 3 -5.52 5.74 3.37
N ALA A 4 -5.03 6.58 2.46
CA ALA A 4 -4.00 7.57 2.78
C ALA A 4 -4.50 8.62 3.77
N LEU A 5 -5.75 9.07 3.63
CA LEU A 5 -6.38 9.99 4.59
C LEU A 5 -6.58 9.35 5.96
N ALA A 6 -6.94 8.07 6.01
CA ALA A 6 -7.05 7.35 7.27
C ALA A 6 -5.69 7.23 7.97
N PHE A 7 -4.64 6.85 7.24
CA PHE A 7 -3.28 6.80 7.80
C PHE A 7 -2.77 8.19 8.20
N ALA A 8 -3.10 9.25 7.47
CA ALA A 8 -2.69 10.62 7.79
C ALA A 8 -3.22 11.11 9.16
N LYS A 9 -4.31 10.52 9.67
CA LYS A 9 -4.82 10.81 11.02
C LYS A 9 -3.89 10.28 12.13
N GLU A 10 -3.08 9.26 11.82
CA GLU A 10 -2.29 8.51 12.80
C GLU A 10 -0.77 8.64 12.55
N PHE A 11 -0.35 8.84 11.29
CA PHE A 11 1.04 8.80 10.85
C PHE A 11 1.34 9.88 9.79
N PRO A 12 2.58 10.39 9.71
CA PRO A 12 3.05 11.15 8.55
C PRO A 12 2.87 10.31 7.28
N THR A 13 2.06 10.80 6.35
CA THR A 13 1.64 10.03 5.19
C THR A 13 1.84 10.82 3.91
N ILE A 14 2.49 10.20 2.91
CA ILE A 14 2.68 10.74 1.57
C ILE A 14 1.94 9.82 0.60
N GLY A 15 1.01 10.37 -0.19
CA GLY A 15 0.39 9.70 -1.31
C GLY A 15 1.20 9.91 -2.58
N LEU A 16 1.75 8.82 -3.13
CA LEU A 16 2.44 8.81 -4.42
C LEU A 16 1.49 8.36 -5.52
N ASP A 17 1.40 9.13 -6.60
CA ASP A 17 0.71 8.72 -7.82
C ASP A 17 1.54 9.16 -9.04
N VAL A 18 1.70 8.27 -10.03
CA VAL A 18 2.46 8.55 -11.25
C VAL A 18 1.69 9.48 -12.19
N ASP A 19 0.37 9.60 -12.04
CA ASP A 19 -0.45 10.55 -12.77
C ASP A 19 -0.34 11.95 -12.12
N GLU A 20 0.53 12.80 -12.68
CA GLU A 20 0.68 14.19 -12.23
C GLU A 20 -0.64 14.98 -12.24
N SER A 21 -1.54 14.67 -13.17
CA SER A 21 -2.86 15.31 -13.23
C SER A 21 -3.72 14.91 -12.05
N ARG A 22 -3.65 13.63 -11.64
CA ARG A 22 -4.33 13.13 -10.45
C ARG A 22 -3.79 13.80 -9.19
N VAL A 23 -2.47 13.93 -9.06
CA VAL A 23 -1.84 14.64 -7.95
C VAL A 23 -2.31 16.10 -7.88
N ALA A 24 -2.30 16.81 -9.00
CA ALA A 24 -2.72 18.21 -9.07
C ALA A 24 -4.22 18.39 -8.71
N GLU A 25 -5.07 17.46 -9.15
CA GLU A 25 -6.49 17.43 -8.78
C GLU A 25 -6.66 17.27 -7.27
N LEU A 26 -5.99 16.29 -6.66
CA LEU A 26 -6.09 16.05 -5.22
C LEU A 26 -5.59 17.25 -4.41
N LEU A 27 -4.49 17.88 -4.82
CA LEU A 27 -3.97 19.10 -4.19
C LEU A 27 -4.89 20.32 -4.36
N SER A 28 -5.84 20.28 -5.29
CA SER A 28 -6.86 21.32 -5.50
C SER A 28 -8.24 20.93 -4.96
N GLU A 29 -8.30 19.96 -4.05
CA GLU A 29 -9.53 19.44 -3.44
C GLU A 29 -10.52 18.81 -4.43
N HIS A 30 -10.02 18.39 -5.60
CA HIS A 30 -10.82 17.72 -6.61
C HIS A 30 -10.51 16.23 -6.63
N ASP A 31 -11.47 15.41 -6.21
CA ASP A 31 -11.41 13.97 -6.40
C ASP A 31 -12.32 13.50 -7.54
N ARG A 32 -11.73 13.19 -8.70
CA ARG A 32 -12.47 12.64 -9.85
C ARG A 32 -13.19 11.32 -9.55
N ASN A 33 -12.70 10.54 -8.57
CA ASN A 33 -13.31 9.26 -8.18
C ASN A 33 -14.48 9.41 -7.20
N ARG A 34 -14.62 10.59 -6.57
CA ARG A 34 -15.65 10.89 -5.55
C ARG A 34 -15.69 9.89 -4.39
N GLU A 35 -14.53 9.36 -4.01
CA GLU A 35 -14.36 8.48 -2.86
C GLU A 35 -14.25 9.26 -1.55
N VAL A 36 -13.89 10.55 -1.64
CA VAL A 36 -13.64 11.41 -0.48
C VAL A 36 -14.51 12.67 -0.55
N PRO A 37 -15.20 13.04 0.55
CA PRO A 37 -15.90 14.31 0.70
C PRO A 37 -15.01 15.54 0.43
N GLU A 38 -15.60 16.57 -0.16
CA GLU A 38 -14.95 17.85 -0.40
C GLU A 38 -14.40 18.44 0.91
N GLY A 39 -13.13 18.88 0.91
CA GLY A 39 -12.45 19.48 2.06
C GLY A 39 -11.80 18.49 3.03
N GLU A 40 -11.97 17.17 2.87
CA GLU A 40 -11.27 16.21 3.73
C GLU A 40 -9.76 16.18 3.42
N VAL A 41 -9.37 16.39 2.16
CA VAL A 41 -7.95 16.50 1.80
C VAL A 41 -7.32 17.75 2.44
N ALA A 42 -7.97 18.91 2.33
CA ALA A 42 -7.47 20.19 2.85
C ALA A 42 -7.29 20.20 4.37
N THR A 43 -8.07 19.41 5.09
CA THR A 43 -8.03 19.31 6.55
C THR A 43 -7.12 18.20 7.06
N SER A 44 -6.64 17.34 6.16
CA SER A 44 -5.72 16.25 6.49
C SER A 44 -4.26 16.71 6.51
N SER A 45 -3.40 15.91 7.12
CA SER A 45 -1.93 16.09 7.11
C SER A 45 -1.26 15.39 5.92
N VAL A 46 -2.03 14.76 5.03
CA VAL A 46 -1.48 14.01 3.89
C VAL A 46 -0.83 14.97 2.91
N THR A 47 0.28 14.56 2.31
CA THR A 47 0.84 15.24 1.14
C THR A 47 0.74 14.34 -0.07
N PHE A 48 0.53 14.92 -1.24
CA PHE A 48 0.51 14.19 -2.51
C PHE A 48 1.67 14.63 -3.38
N THR A 49 2.29 13.67 -4.08
CA THR A 49 3.41 13.92 -4.99
C THR A 49 3.42 12.90 -6.11
N SER A 50 4.04 13.26 -7.23
CA SER A 50 4.48 12.32 -8.28
C SER A 50 5.98 12.04 -8.21
N ASP A 51 6.71 12.68 -7.30
CA ASP A 51 8.13 12.43 -7.08
C ASP A 51 8.33 11.14 -6.27
N GLU A 52 8.73 10.09 -6.97
CA GLU A 52 9.05 8.78 -6.41
C GLU A 52 10.16 8.81 -5.34
N SER A 53 10.97 9.87 -5.27
CA SER A 53 12.04 9.98 -4.25
C SER A 53 11.49 9.90 -2.82
N CYS A 54 10.21 10.21 -2.62
CA CYS A 54 9.53 10.09 -1.32
C CYS A 54 9.52 8.66 -0.76
N VAL A 55 9.72 7.63 -1.60
CA VAL A 55 9.71 6.21 -1.20
C VAL A 55 11.01 5.80 -0.50
N ALA A 56 12.14 6.45 -0.82
CA ALA A 56 13.47 5.97 -0.44
C ALA A 56 13.62 5.71 1.06
N ASP A 57 13.12 6.62 1.89
CA ASP A 57 13.22 6.56 3.36
C ASP A 57 11.88 6.23 4.06
N ALA A 58 10.85 5.84 3.31
CA ALA A 58 9.59 5.38 3.92
C ALA A 58 9.83 4.09 4.72
N GLU A 59 9.26 3.98 5.92
CA GLU A 59 9.36 2.78 6.77
C GLU A 59 8.24 1.77 6.49
N PHE A 60 7.09 2.26 6.05
CA PHE A 60 5.92 1.47 5.72
C PHE A 60 5.34 1.95 4.39
N ILE A 61 5.29 1.07 3.40
CA ILE A 61 4.89 1.37 2.03
C ILE A 61 3.66 0.55 1.72
N VAL A 62 2.55 1.20 1.40
CA VAL A 62 1.30 0.51 1.02
C VAL A 62 1.06 0.68 -0.47
N VAL A 63 0.93 -0.44 -1.18
CA VAL A 63 0.75 -0.49 -2.63
C VAL A 63 -0.71 -0.78 -2.96
N THR A 64 -1.38 0.20 -3.56
CA THR A 64 -2.82 0.16 -3.93
C THR A 64 -3.03 0.40 -5.43
N VAL A 65 -2.17 -0.17 -6.27
CA VAL A 65 -2.24 0.01 -7.73
C VAL A 65 -3.30 -0.92 -8.33
N PRO A 66 -3.94 -0.55 -9.47
CA PRO A 66 -4.98 -1.39 -10.07
C PRO A 66 -4.40 -2.68 -10.63
N THR A 67 -5.20 -3.74 -10.62
CA THR A 67 -4.90 -5.05 -11.22
C THR A 67 -6.07 -5.47 -12.12
N PRO A 68 -6.29 -4.77 -13.25
CA PRO A 68 -7.43 -5.07 -14.11
C PRO A 68 -7.33 -6.50 -14.61
N VAL A 69 -8.46 -7.19 -14.67
CA VAL A 69 -8.51 -8.57 -15.17
C VAL A 69 -8.83 -8.53 -16.66
N SER A 70 -8.02 -9.22 -17.46
CA SER A 70 -8.25 -9.34 -18.90
C SER A 70 -9.45 -10.24 -19.21
N GLU A 71 -9.93 -10.22 -20.45
CA GLU A 71 -11.03 -11.09 -20.91
C GLU A 71 -10.74 -12.59 -20.70
N ASP A 72 -9.45 -12.97 -20.70
CA ASP A 72 -8.97 -14.33 -20.41
C ASP A 72 -8.89 -14.65 -18.91
N HIS A 73 -9.49 -13.82 -18.06
CA HIS A 73 -9.51 -13.97 -16.61
C HIS A 73 -8.10 -13.99 -15.97
N LYS A 74 -7.15 -13.31 -16.62
CA LYS A 74 -5.79 -13.14 -16.09
C LYS A 74 -5.62 -11.72 -15.58
N PRO A 75 -5.10 -11.52 -14.35
CA PRO A 75 -4.78 -10.19 -13.88
C PRO A 75 -3.63 -9.61 -14.71
N ASP A 76 -3.79 -8.37 -15.17
CA ASP A 76 -2.71 -7.56 -15.68
C ASP A 76 -1.90 -7.05 -14.48
N LEU A 77 -0.64 -7.46 -14.41
CA LEU A 77 0.28 -7.13 -13.32
C LEU A 77 1.18 -5.93 -13.66
N SER A 78 1.00 -5.27 -14.81
CA SER A 78 1.87 -4.18 -15.26
C SER A 78 2.00 -3.06 -14.23
N SER A 79 0.91 -2.67 -13.57
CA SER A 79 0.95 -1.66 -12.50
C SER A 79 1.68 -2.16 -11.25
N LEU A 80 1.53 -3.44 -10.88
CA LEU A 80 2.27 -4.05 -9.77
C LEU A 80 3.76 -4.17 -10.07
N GLU A 81 4.12 -4.53 -11.30
CA GLU A 81 5.51 -4.58 -11.77
C GLU A 81 6.14 -3.19 -11.71
N SER A 82 5.45 -2.17 -12.23
CA SER A 82 5.93 -0.79 -12.19
C SER A 82 6.13 -0.31 -10.75
N ALA A 83 5.15 -0.51 -9.88
CA ALA A 83 5.25 -0.10 -8.47
C ALA A 83 6.41 -0.82 -7.75
N SER A 84 6.54 -2.14 -7.97
CA SER A 84 7.63 -2.94 -7.40
C SER A 84 9.00 -2.48 -7.89
N SER A 85 9.11 -2.11 -9.17
CA SER A 85 10.33 -1.59 -9.78
C SER A 85 10.72 -0.22 -9.22
N THR A 86 9.75 0.70 -9.11
CA THR A 86 9.93 2.00 -8.47
C THR A 86 10.40 1.84 -7.03
N ILE A 87 9.74 1.00 -6.23
CA ILE A 87 10.13 0.76 -4.84
C ILE A 87 11.56 0.23 -4.78
N GLY A 88 11.90 -0.83 -5.51
CA GLY A 88 13.24 -1.39 -5.50
C GLY A 88 14.32 -0.37 -5.90
N THR A 89 14.06 0.43 -6.93
CA THR A 89 14.98 1.50 -7.37
C THR A 89 15.20 2.56 -6.29
N GLN A 90 14.14 2.98 -5.60
CA GLN A 90 14.24 4.00 -4.55
C GLN A 90 14.91 3.47 -3.29
N LEU A 91 14.76 2.17 -2.97
CA LEU A 91 15.47 1.54 -1.86
C LEU A 91 17.00 1.55 -2.04
N ARG A 92 17.54 1.62 -3.27
CA ARG A 92 18.99 1.83 -3.49
C ARG A 92 19.48 3.17 -2.94
N ARG A 93 18.60 4.16 -2.85
CA ARG A 93 18.91 5.53 -2.41
C ARG A 93 18.63 5.76 -0.93
N ARG A 94 18.12 4.74 -0.23
CA ARG A 94 17.78 4.80 1.19
C ARG A 94 18.98 5.22 2.03
N SER A 95 18.73 6.04 3.03
CA SER A 95 19.73 6.52 3.97
C SER A 95 20.37 5.36 4.77
N ALA A 96 21.68 5.40 4.95
CA ALA A 96 22.39 4.40 5.73
C ALA A 96 21.95 4.43 7.20
N GLY A 97 21.61 3.26 7.76
CA GLY A 97 21.15 3.13 9.15
C GLY A 97 19.63 3.22 9.33
N SER A 98 18.87 3.44 8.26
CA SER A 98 17.41 3.32 8.27
C SER A 98 16.99 1.85 8.52
N SER A 99 15.87 1.67 9.21
CA SER A 99 15.21 0.37 9.38
C SER A 99 14.85 -0.24 8.02
N ALA A 100 14.81 -1.58 7.94
CA ALA A 100 14.31 -2.26 6.75
C ALA A 100 12.81 -1.95 6.59
N PRO A 101 12.35 -1.46 5.44
CA PRO A 101 10.96 -1.06 5.26
C PRO A 101 10.05 -2.28 5.15
N ILE A 102 8.78 -2.09 5.52
CA ILE A 102 7.70 -3.05 5.32
C ILE A 102 6.87 -2.60 4.12
N ILE A 103 6.73 -3.47 3.13
CA ILE A 103 5.98 -3.21 1.90
C ILE A 103 4.72 -4.08 1.92
N VAL A 104 3.57 -3.44 2.04
CA VAL A 104 2.27 -4.09 2.11
C VAL A 104 1.51 -3.88 0.81
N PHE A 105 1.06 -4.96 0.18
CA PHE A 105 0.21 -4.90 -1.00
C PHE A 105 -1.27 -5.01 -0.60
N GLU A 106 -2.12 -4.13 -1.15
CA GLU A 106 -3.59 -4.25 -1.06
C GLU A 106 -4.24 -4.61 -2.40
N SER A 107 -3.51 -4.41 -3.50
CA SER A 107 -3.95 -4.77 -4.85
C SER A 107 -4.39 -6.23 -4.91
N THR A 108 -5.66 -6.45 -5.27
CA THR A 108 -6.20 -7.80 -5.36
C THR A 108 -5.46 -8.60 -6.43
N THR A 109 -4.98 -9.78 -6.07
CA THR A 109 -4.19 -10.63 -6.97
C THR A 109 -4.38 -12.11 -6.63
N TYR A 110 -3.65 -12.99 -7.31
CA TYR A 110 -3.69 -14.43 -7.04
C TYR A 110 -2.74 -14.83 -5.88
N PRO A 111 -3.02 -15.94 -5.17
CA PRO A 111 -2.16 -16.44 -4.11
C PRO A 111 -0.73 -16.73 -4.57
N GLY A 112 0.25 -16.12 -3.90
CA GLY A 112 1.68 -16.18 -4.15
C GLY A 112 2.23 -15.02 -5.00
N CYS A 113 1.41 -14.06 -5.42
CA CYS A 113 1.87 -12.94 -6.25
C CYS A 113 2.80 -11.99 -5.49
N THR A 114 2.50 -11.68 -4.23
CA THR A 114 3.31 -10.77 -3.42
C THR A 114 4.75 -11.28 -3.27
N GLU A 115 4.92 -12.53 -2.82
CA GLU A 115 6.24 -13.14 -2.59
C GLU A 115 6.90 -13.67 -3.86
N GLY A 116 6.11 -14.16 -4.83
CA GLY A 116 6.61 -14.84 -6.03
C GLY A 116 6.78 -13.94 -7.26
N PHE A 117 6.19 -12.75 -7.28
CA PHE A 117 6.27 -11.80 -8.40
C PHE A 117 6.80 -10.44 -7.96
N CYS A 118 6.16 -9.80 -6.98
CA CYS A 118 6.54 -8.44 -6.54
C CYS A 118 7.89 -8.44 -5.82
N GLY A 119 8.09 -9.35 -4.85
CA GLY A 119 9.34 -9.51 -4.10
C GLY A 119 10.57 -9.63 -5.00
N PRO A 120 10.63 -10.58 -5.96
CA PRO A 120 11.78 -10.74 -6.86
C PRO A 120 12.11 -9.50 -7.70
N ILE A 121 11.11 -8.71 -8.09
CA ILE A 121 11.33 -7.45 -8.80
C ILE A 121 12.02 -6.45 -7.86
N ILE A 122 11.52 -6.30 -6.63
CA ILE A 122 12.11 -5.40 -5.64
C ILE A 122 13.54 -5.83 -5.31
N GLU A 123 13.82 -7.12 -5.14
CA GLU A 123 15.18 -7.64 -4.91
C GLU A 123 16.12 -7.29 -6.07
N ARG A 124 15.68 -7.52 -7.31
CA ARG A 124 16.48 -7.20 -8.51
C ARG A 124 16.79 -5.71 -8.61
N GLU A 125 15.78 -4.86 -8.42
CA GLU A 125 15.93 -3.41 -8.56
C GLU A 125 16.58 -2.72 -7.36
N SER A 126 16.57 -3.35 -6.18
CA SER A 126 17.24 -2.79 -4.98
C SER A 126 18.65 -3.36 -4.75
N GLY A 127 18.89 -4.61 -5.17
CA GLY A 127 20.06 -5.38 -4.74
C GLY A 127 19.97 -5.85 -3.27
N LEU A 128 18.83 -5.63 -2.61
CA LEU A 128 18.52 -6.12 -1.27
C LEU A 128 17.83 -7.49 -1.35
N LYS A 129 17.76 -8.17 -0.21
CA LYS A 129 17.02 -9.42 -0.07
C LYS A 129 15.74 -9.23 0.74
N SER A 130 14.67 -9.88 0.30
CA SER A 130 13.41 -9.97 1.03
C SER A 130 13.62 -10.77 2.33
N GLY A 131 13.05 -10.29 3.43
CA GLY A 131 13.27 -10.84 4.77
C GLY A 131 14.55 -10.35 5.48
N GLU A 132 15.36 -9.53 4.81
CA GLU A 132 16.58 -8.94 5.37
C GLU A 132 16.62 -7.42 5.16
N GLY A 133 16.66 -6.97 3.91
CA GLY A 133 16.76 -5.56 3.53
C GLY A 133 15.41 -4.87 3.36
N PHE A 134 14.34 -5.64 3.21
CA PHE A 134 12.95 -5.19 3.27
C PHE A 134 12.06 -6.39 3.63
N PHE A 135 10.84 -6.12 4.07
CA PHE A 135 9.86 -7.16 4.42
C PHE A 135 8.57 -6.98 3.64
N LEU A 136 7.87 -8.09 3.41
CA LEU A 136 6.60 -8.10 2.70
C LEU A 136 5.42 -8.28 3.64
N GLY A 137 4.27 -7.73 3.25
CA GLY A 137 2.97 -7.98 3.85
C GLY A 137 1.86 -7.87 2.83
N TYR A 138 0.66 -8.28 3.23
CA TYR A 138 -0.53 -8.19 2.38
C TYR A 138 -1.77 -7.91 3.22
N SER A 139 -2.64 -7.05 2.70
CA SER A 139 -3.86 -6.60 3.36
C SER A 139 -4.93 -6.35 2.30
N PRO A 140 -5.76 -7.34 1.93
CA PRO A 140 -6.68 -7.20 0.80
C PRO A 140 -7.64 -6.03 1.03
N GLU A 141 -7.88 -5.24 -0.01
CA GLU A 141 -8.94 -4.25 0.01
C GLU A 141 -10.31 -4.96 0.19
N ARG A 142 -11.16 -4.44 1.07
CA ARG A 142 -12.49 -5.01 1.35
C ARG A 142 -13.59 -3.96 1.41
N THR A 143 -13.34 -2.77 0.87
CA THR A 143 -14.32 -1.70 0.77
C THR A 143 -15.03 -1.77 -0.57
N ASN A 144 -16.36 -1.87 -0.55
CA ASN A 144 -17.16 -1.75 -1.76
C ASN A 144 -17.48 -0.28 -2.01
N PHE A 145 -17.31 0.18 -3.25
CA PHE A 145 -17.65 1.55 -3.62
C PHE A 145 -19.14 1.83 -3.34
N GLY A 146 -19.43 2.84 -2.52
CA GLY A 146 -20.80 3.20 -2.12
C GLY A 146 -21.38 2.41 -0.93
N ASP A 147 -20.64 1.46 -0.35
CA ASP A 147 -21.06 0.74 0.85
C ASP A 147 -20.70 1.54 2.12
N GLN A 148 -21.64 2.37 2.55
CA GLN A 148 -21.51 3.20 3.76
C GLN A 148 -21.57 2.39 5.06
N ALA A 149 -21.97 1.12 5.02
CA ALA A 149 -22.04 0.25 6.19
C ALA A 149 -20.71 -0.46 6.48
N HIS A 150 -19.89 -0.67 5.45
CA HIS A 150 -18.60 -1.35 5.52
C HIS A 150 -17.47 -0.44 5.04
N THR A 151 -17.22 0.61 5.84
CA THR A 151 -16.10 1.54 5.66
C THR A 151 -14.81 0.96 6.25
N LEU A 152 -13.66 1.54 5.88
CA LEU A 152 -12.34 1.18 6.43
C LEU A 152 -12.31 1.13 7.97
N GLU A 153 -13.06 2.03 8.63
CA GLU A 153 -13.11 2.08 10.11
C GLU A 153 -13.99 0.96 10.72
N THR A 154 -15.00 0.49 9.98
CA THR A 154 -16.04 -0.43 10.48
C THR A 154 -15.83 -1.88 10.10
N ILE A 155 -14.91 -2.16 9.16
CA ILE A 155 -14.53 -3.53 8.80
C ILE A 155 -13.42 -4.06 9.73
N VAL A 156 -13.39 -5.38 9.90
CA VAL A 156 -12.20 -6.07 10.40
C VAL A 156 -11.22 -6.20 9.24
N LYS A 157 -10.05 -5.56 9.33
CA LYS A 157 -9.06 -5.59 8.25
C LYS A 157 -8.26 -6.89 8.30
N VAL A 158 -8.30 -7.66 7.22
CA VAL A 158 -7.45 -8.86 7.08
C VAL A 158 -6.03 -8.38 6.80
N VAL A 159 -5.06 -8.93 7.53
CA VAL A 159 -3.65 -8.55 7.42
C VAL A 159 -2.75 -9.77 7.52
N SER A 160 -1.57 -9.64 6.94
CA SER A 160 -0.53 -10.68 6.95
C SER A 160 0.85 -10.06 6.78
N GLY A 161 1.87 -10.78 7.23
CA GLY A 161 3.27 -10.41 7.08
C GLY A 161 4.13 -11.62 6.75
N GLN A 162 5.30 -11.38 6.17
CA GLN A 162 6.24 -12.41 5.74
C GLN A 162 6.81 -13.22 6.91
N THR A 163 6.96 -12.61 8.08
CA THR A 163 7.31 -13.27 9.35
C THR A 163 6.28 -12.94 10.43
N PRO A 164 6.20 -13.71 11.54
CA PRO A 164 5.31 -13.41 12.66
C PRO A 164 5.52 -12.01 13.25
N GLU A 165 6.75 -11.53 13.29
CA GLU A 165 7.09 -10.19 13.79
C GLU A 165 6.56 -9.10 12.87
N ILE A 166 6.75 -9.26 11.56
CA ILE A 166 6.23 -8.32 10.55
C ILE A 166 4.70 -8.35 10.53
N ALA A 167 4.10 -9.53 10.62
CA ALA A 167 2.67 -9.72 10.75
C ALA A 167 2.08 -8.93 11.94
N ALA A 168 2.75 -8.95 13.09
CA ALA A 168 2.34 -8.18 14.26
C ALA A 168 2.45 -6.66 14.03
N ILE A 169 3.51 -6.19 13.36
CA ILE A 169 3.67 -4.76 13.03
C ILE A 169 2.58 -4.31 12.05
N VAL A 170 2.33 -5.07 10.98
CA VAL A 170 1.25 -4.77 10.02
C VAL A 170 -0.09 -4.73 10.74
N ALA A 171 -0.35 -5.67 11.65
CA ALA A 171 -1.59 -5.68 12.44
C ALA A 171 -1.75 -4.47 13.36
N ASP A 172 -0.68 -3.96 14.00
CA ASP A 172 -0.74 -2.74 14.81
C ASP A 172 -0.99 -1.51 13.94
N VAL A 173 -0.26 -1.36 12.83
CA VAL A 173 -0.37 -0.22 11.90
C VAL A 173 -1.79 -0.13 11.34
N TYR A 174 -2.31 -1.22 10.78
CA TYR A 174 -3.69 -1.26 10.28
C TYR A 174 -4.73 -1.17 11.40
N GLY A 175 -4.42 -1.65 12.60
CA GLY A 175 -5.27 -1.53 13.77
C GLY A 175 -5.52 -0.10 14.22
N ARG A 176 -4.65 0.85 13.85
CA ARG A 176 -4.88 2.29 14.12
C ARG A 176 -6.01 2.88 13.29
N ILE A 177 -6.19 2.38 12.06
CA ILE A 177 -7.18 2.91 11.12
C ILE A 177 -8.45 2.07 11.04
N ALA A 178 -8.39 0.78 11.37
CA ALA A 178 -9.53 -0.13 11.43
C ALA A 178 -10.05 -0.27 12.87
N LYS A 179 -11.02 0.57 13.27
CA LYS A 179 -11.53 0.63 14.66
C LYS A 179 -12.13 -0.69 15.16
N THR A 180 -12.59 -1.54 14.25
CA THR A 180 -13.16 -2.87 14.57
C THR A 180 -12.07 -3.93 14.75
N GLY A 181 -10.81 -3.60 14.47
CA GLY A 181 -9.63 -4.44 14.67
C GLY A 181 -9.12 -5.10 13.39
N THR A 182 -8.09 -5.94 13.56
CA THR A 182 -7.44 -6.68 12.48
C THR A 182 -7.62 -8.19 12.66
N HIS A 183 -7.68 -8.91 11.55
CA HIS A 183 -7.64 -10.37 11.50
C HIS A 183 -6.33 -10.81 10.87
N LEU A 184 -5.45 -11.38 11.69
CA LEU A 184 -4.15 -11.87 11.24
C LEU A 184 -4.28 -13.26 10.62
N THR A 185 -3.84 -13.43 9.37
CA THR A 185 -3.78 -14.73 8.71
C THR A 185 -2.46 -15.45 8.98
N ALA A 186 -2.41 -16.74 8.67
CA ALA A 186 -1.23 -17.58 8.88
C ALA A 186 -0.02 -17.18 8.01
N ASN A 187 -0.26 -16.61 6.82
CA ASN A 187 0.76 -16.15 5.88
C ASN A 187 0.12 -15.29 4.78
N ILE A 188 0.96 -14.60 4.02
CA ILE A 188 0.56 -13.74 2.89
C ILE A 188 -0.32 -14.49 1.89
N LYS A 189 0.10 -15.69 1.49
CA LYS A 189 -0.65 -16.53 0.54
C LYS A 189 -2.06 -16.91 1.00
N THR A 190 -2.34 -16.92 2.29
CA THR A 190 -3.68 -17.18 2.85
C THR A 190 -4.55 -15.92 2.87
N ALA A 191 -3.93 -14.74 2.93
CA ALA A 191 -4.64 -13.47 2.87
C ALA A 191 -4.98 -13.05 1.43
N GLU A 192 -4.14 -13.43 0.46
CA GLU A 192 -4.40 -13.34 -0.99
C GLU A 192 -5.55 -14.28 -1.43
#